data_AF-A0A328PQ66-F1
#
_entry.id   AF-A0A328PQ66-F1
#
_cell.length_a   1.000
_cell.length_b   1.000
_cell.length_c   1.000
_cell.angle_alpha   90.00
_cell.angle_beta   90.00
_cell.angle_gamma   90.00
#
_symmetry.space_group_name_H-M   'P 1'
#
loop_
_entity.id
_entity.type
_entity.pdbx_description
1 polymer ?
#
loop_
_entity_poly.entity_id
_entity_poly.type
_entity_poly.pdbx_seq_one_letter_code
_entity_poly.pdbx_strand_id
1 'polypeptide(L)'
;MNVSKLGDYIERVKEVIPYDKNIPVKGLSVDKCFTETHITNLDRIKVPFQLVKRGQFCYKPSTARNGDKLSLAFNSELDKIQISTTYVVFQINNPQINHFYLDFFFKKTLTDKIVRYSATGGVREELSWKNFGELPISIPPLNKQERIVKKYQTVTRYIELKRRINELFEKQMTAYFHILFDNLSDYTIKNFGELFTIIRGGRPPRGNLEQEKKYFCKERGIPWLQVRDISKKGFKFVDKTEESLTKEGFRRANCHVVSPKDLIFIHNASSSQLGKIYVNSSELTMNTNFWGISNNLARRGGIKIISP
;
A
#
# COMPACT_ATOMS: atom_id res chain seq x y z
N MET A 1 -32.27 -19.87 3.80
CA MET A 1 -32.20 -18.40 3.66
C MET A 1 -32.98 -18.06 2.41
N ASN A 2 -34.07 -17.30 2.51
CA ASN A 2 -34.81 -16.86 1.33
C ASN A 2 -33.95 -15.82 0.59
N VAL A 3 -33.76 -16.05 -0.70
CA VAL A 3 -33.10 -15.09 -1.60
C VAL A 3 -34.22 -14.22 -2.15
N SER A 4 -34.12 -12.92 -1.90
CA SER A 4 -35.07 -11.91 -2.38
C SER A 4 -34.35 -10.96 -3.36
N LYS A 5 -35.11 -10.08 -4.01
CA LYS A 5 -34.53 -9.05 -4.88
C LYS A 5 -34.20 -7.81 -4.08
N LEU A 6 -33.10 -7.15 -4.40
CA LEU A 6 -32.69 -5.92 -3.72
C LEU A 6 -33.78 -4.83 -3.81
N GLY A 7 -34.45 -4.73 -4.97
CA GLY A 7 -35.50 -3.76 -5.25
C GLY A 7 -36.72 -3.86 -4.33
N ASP A 8 -36.92 -4.99 -3.64
CA ASP A 8 -38.00 -5.17 -2.67
C ASP A 8 -37.77 -4.37 -1.36
N TYR A 9 -36.57 -3.82 -1.16
CA TYR A 9 -36.15 -3.18 0.08
C TYR A 9 -35.56 -1.78 -0.10
N ILE A 10 -35.46 -1.31 -1.34
CA ILE A 10 -34.90 0.00 -1.66
C ILE A 10 -35.81 0.74 -2.63
N GLU A 11 -35.73 2.06 -2.59
CA GLU A 11 -36.41 2.93 -3.54
C GLU A 11 -35.45 3.99 -4.08
N ARG A 12 -35.69 4.40 -5.33
CA ARG A 12 -34.88 5.42 -5.99
C ARG A 12 -35.28 6.80 -5.48
N VAL A 13 -34.29 7.62 -5.14
CA VAL A 13 -34.48 9.02 -4.76
C VAL A 13 -33.92 9.90 -5.86
N LYS A 14 -34.71 10.89 -6.28
CA LYS A 14 -34.32 11.89 -7.27
C LYS A 14 -34.61 13.28 -6.73
N GLU A 15 -33.62 13.86 -6.07
CA GLU A 15 -33.64 15.24 -5.58
C GLU A 15 -32.47 15.97 -6.22
N VAL A 16 -32.79 16.95 -7.07
CA VAL A 16 -31.81 17.67 -7.88
C VAL A 16 -31.81 19.13 -7.45
N ILE A 17 -30.63 19.67 -7.17
CA ILE A 17 -30.44 21.04 -6.71
C ILE A 17 -29.43 21.77 -7.59
N PRO A 18 -29.51 23.11 -7.72
CA PRO A 18 -28.38 23.91 -8.17
C PRO A 18 -27.16 23.69 -7.26
N TYR A 19 -25.97 24.00 -7.76
CA TYR A 19 -24.76 23.96 -6.94
C TYR A 19 -24.91 24.84 -5.69
N ASP A 20 -24.71 24.24 -4.52
CA ASP A 20 -24.63 24.93 -3.24
C ASP A 20 -23.21 24.83 -2.67
N LYS A 21 -22.53 25.96 -2.53
CA LYS A 21 -21.17 26.03 -1.97
C LYS A 21 -21.07 25.51 -0.53
N ASN A 22 -22.17 25.45 0.22
CA ASN A 22 -22.20 24.99 1.60
C ASN A 22 -22.32 23.47 1.73
N ILE A 23 -22.59 22.76 0.61
CA ILE A 23 -22.73 21.31 0.62
C ILE A 23 -21.53 20.71 -0.14
N PRO A 24 -20.77 19.78 0.46
CA PRO A 24 -19.58 19.23 -0.18
C PRO A 24 -19.94 18.43 -1.44
N VAL A 25 -19.17 18.63 -2.51
CA VAL A 25 -19.25 17.83 -3.73
C VAL A 25 -18.35 16.60 -3.59
N LYS A 26 -18.88 15.41 -3.84
CA LYS A 26 -18.15 14.14 -3.69
C LYS A 26 -18.22 13.28 -4.94
N GLY A 27 -17.16 12.51 -5.16
CA GLY A 27 -17.10 11.41 -6.11
C GLY A 27 -17.40 10.08 -5.43
N LEU A 28 -17.35 9.00 -6.20
CA LEU A 28 -17.46 7.62 -5.71
C LEU A 28 -16.21 6.82 -6.07
N SER A 29 -15.72 6.03 -5.12
CA SER A 29 -14.66 5.05 -5.35
C SER A 29 -15.21 3.64 -5.59
N VAL A 30 -14.37 2.78 -6.19
CA VAL A 30 -14.56 1.32 -6.26
C VAL A 30 -14.46 0.65 -4.88
N ASP A 31 -13.86 1.33 -3.90
CA ASP A 31 -13.70 0.84 -2.51
C ASP A 31 -14.94 1.07 -1.64
N LYS A 32 -16.06 1.40 -2.28
CA LYS A 32 -17.37 1.62 -1.66
C LYS A 32 -17.44 2.83 -0.72
N CYS A 33 -16.77 3.93 -1.06
CA CYS A 33 -16.72 5.15 -0.27
C CYS A 33 -16.85 6.42 -1.12
N PHE A 34 -17.21 7.53 -0.47
CA PHE A 34 -17.14 8.85 -1.06
C PHE A 34 -15.69 9.32 -1.15
N THR A 35 -15.37 10.03 -2.22
CA THR A 35 -14.05 10.65 -2.42
C THR A 35 -14.18 12.15 -2.56
N GLU A 36 -13.14 12.89 -2.17
CA GLU A 36 -13.05 14.30 -2.53
C GLU A 36 -12.98 14.46 -4.05
N THR A 37 -13.56 15.56 -4.55
CA THR A 37 -13.45 15.94 -5.96
C THR A 37 -12.45 17.07 -6.13
N HIS A 38 -11.49 16.91 -7.04
CA HIS A 38 -10.53 17.96 -7.40
C HIS A 38 -11.04 18.89 -8.51
N ILE A 39 -12.35 19.18 -8.52
CA ILE A 39 -12.94 20.05 -9.53
C ILE A 39 -12.62 21.50 -9.17
N THR A 40 -11.84 22.17 -10.03
CA THR A 40 -11.58 23.61 -9.97
C THR A 40 -12.76 24.39 -10.57
N ASN A 41 -13.06 25.58 -10.05
CA ASN A 41 -14.13 26.47 -10.53
C ASN A 41 -15.57 25.96 -10.33
N LEU A 42 -15.85 25.29 -9.21
CA LEU A 42 -17.21 24.85 -8.85
C LEU A 42 -18.24 26.00 -8.90
N ASP A 43 -17.85 27.22 -8.54
CA ASP A 43 -18.72 28.41 -8.57
C ASP A 43 -19.17 28.84 -9.97
N ARG A 44 -18.49 28.35 -11.02
CA ARG A 44 -18.87 28.62 -12.43
C ARG A 44 -19.75 27.51 -13.01
N ILE A 45 -20.00 26.44 -12.26
CA ILE A 45 -20.79 25.31 -12.73
C ILE A 45 -22.27 25.66 -12.70
N LYS A 46 -22.89 25.65 -13.89
CA LYS A 46 -24.33 25.83 -14.07
C LYS A 46 -25.09 24.51 -14.19
N VAL A 47 -24.40 23.36 -14.15
CA VAL A 47 -25.08 22.06 -14.17
C VAL A 47 -25.61 21.73 -12.78
N PRO A 48 -26.82 21.15 -12.69
CA PRO A 48 -27.38 20.78 -11.40
C PRO A 48 -26.70 19.52 -10.84
N PHE A 49 -26.82 19.35 -9.54
CA PHE A 49 -26.30 18.22 -8.78
C PHE A 49 -27.43 17.40 -8.18
N GLN A 50 -27.19 16.10 -7.98
CA GLN A 50 -28.10 15.27 -7.22
C GLN A 50 -27.73 15.31 -5.74
N LEU A 51 -28.72 15.46 -4.87
CA LEU A 51 -28.52 15.54 -3.43
C LEU A 51 -28.56 14.15 -2.79
N VAL A 52 -27.63 13.89 -1.88
CA VAL A 52 -27.58 12.68 -1.05
C VAL A 52 -27.69 13.12 0.41
N LYS A 53 -28.76 12.75 1.09
CA LYS A 53 -28.96 13.01 2.52
C LYS A 53 -28.31 11.91 3.37
N ARG A 54 -28.11 12.18 4.66
CA ARG A 54 -27.68 11.15 5.62
C ARG A 54 -28.64 9.95 5.57
N GLY A 55 -28.09 8.74 5.58
CA GLY A 55 -28.87 7.50 5.47
C GLY A 55 -29.10 7.03 4.03
N GLN A 56 -28.75 7.83 3.01
CA GLN A 56 -28.93 7.44 1.61
C GLN A 56 -27.66 6.85 1.01
N PHE A 57 -27.86 6.08 -0.06
CA PHE A 57 -26.81 5.46 -0.84
C PHE A 57 -26.76 6.08 -2.23
N CYS A 58 -25.60 5.95 -2.87
CA CYS A 58 -25.43 6.36 -4.24
C CYS A 58 -24.55 5.36 -4.99
N TYR A 59 -24.85 5.08 -6.26
CA TYR A 59 -23.95 4.34 -7.14
C TYR A 59 -23.79 5.01 -8.50
N LYS A 60 -22.67 4.73 -9.16
CA LYS A 60 -22.41 5.14 -10.55
C LYS A 60 -22.84 3.99 -11.47
N PRO A 61 -23.80 4.21 -12.39
CA PRO A 61 -24.27 3.16 -13.31
C PRO A 61 -23.19 2.58 -14.22
N SER A 62 -22.23 3.39 -14.67
CA SER A 62 -21.15 2.94 -15.54
C SER A 62 -20.13 2.06 -14.79
N THR A 63 -20.05 0.78 -15.16
CA THR A 63 -19.18 -0.22 -14.52
C THR A 63 -17.90 -0.52 -15.32
N ALA A 64 -17.94 -0.40 -16.66
CA ALA A 64 -16.86 -0.82 -17.57
C ALA A 64 -15.50 -0.12 -17.38
N ARG A 65 -15.45 1.10 -16.81
CA ARG A 65 -14.19 1.86 -16.63
C ARG A 65 -13.53 1.70 -15.26
N ASN A 66 -14.21 1.01 -14.33
CA ASN A 66 -13.86 1.05 -12.91
C ASN A 66 -13.28 -0.30 -12.41
N GLY A 67 -12.49 -0.97 -13.25
CA GLY A 67 -11.81 -2.22 -12.89
C GLY A 67 -12.77 -3.35 -12.49
N ASP A 68 -13.90 -3.46 -13.18
CA ASP A 68 -14.94 -4.47 -12.96
C ASP A 68 -15.64 -4.40 -11.59
N LYS A 69 -15.57 -3.26 -10.89
CA LYS A 69 -16.21 -3.04 -9.58
C LYS A 69 -17.25 -1.92 -9.64
N LEU A 70 -18.33 -2.09 -8.89
CA LEU A 70 -19.36 -1.06 -8.76
C LEU A 70 -18.84 0.10 -7.89
N SER A 71 -18.86 1.34 -8.40
CA SER A 71 -18.66 2.49 -7.52
C SER A 71 -19.96 2.83 -6.82
N LEU A 72 -20.00 2.67 -5.50
CA LEU A 72 -21.17 2.88 -4.64
C LEU A 72 -20.71 3.47 -3.30
N ALA A 73 -21.52 4.27 -2.62
CA ALA A 73 -21.20 4.73 -1.27
C ALA A 73 -22.46 4.90 -0.43
N PHE A 74 -22.29 4.78 0.89
CA PHE A 74 -23.31 5.01 1.90
C PHE A 74 -23.00 6.30 2.68
N ASN A 75 -23.93 7.25 2.71
CA ASN A 75 -23.75 8.48 3.48
C ASN A 75 -24.16 8.29 4.94
N SER A 76 -23.21 7.83 5.76
CA SER A 76 -23.43 7.62 7.20
C SER A 76 -23.03 8.82 8.08
N GLU A 77 -22.27 9.77 7.53
CA GLU A 77 -21.56 10.77 8.33
C GLU A 77 -22.10 12.19 8.14
N LEU A 78 -22.34 12.60 6.89
CA LEU A 78 -22.67 13.98 6.54
C LEU A 78 -24.18 14.16 6.37
N ASP A 79 -24.70 15.34 6.72
CA ASP A 79 -26.12 15.64 6.57
C ASP A 79 -26.55 15.66 5.10
N LYS A 80 -25.72 16.26 4.25
CA LYS A 80 -25.95 16.43 2.82
C LYS A 80 -24.64 16.34 2.04
N ILE A 81 -24.70 15.73 0.87
CA ILE A 81 -23.62 15.65 -0.11
C ILE A 81 -24.21 15.94 -1.50
N GLN A 82 -23.44 16.61 -2.34
CA GLN A 82 -23.78 16.83 -3.75
C GLN A 82 -22.94 15.91 -4.65
N ILE A 83 -23.58 15.33 -5.66
CA ILE A 83 -22.94 14.42 -6.60
C ILE A 83 -23.41 14.68 -8.03
N SER A 84 -22.71 14.12 -9.02
CA SER A 84 -23.13 14.16 -10.43
C SER A 84 -24.55 13.62 -10.59
N THR A 85 -25.38 14.30 -11.39
CA THR A 85 -26.73 13.85 -11.78
C THR A 85 -26.73 12.58 -12.63
N THR A 86 -25.57 12.13 -13.11
CA THR A 86 -25.41 10.82 -13.77
C THR A 86 -25.41 9.65 -12.79
N TYR A 87 -25.28 9.91 -11.49
CA TYR A 87 -25.30 8.86 -10.47
C TYR A 87 -26.74 8.59 -10.03
N VAL A 88 -26.96 7.44 -9.41
CA VAL A 88 -28.27 7.01 -8.92
C VAL A 88 -28.24 6.99 -7.40
N VAL A 89 -29.15 7.73 -6.78
CA VAL A 89 -29.35 7.75 -5.32
C VAL A 89 -30.55 6.88 -4.98
N PHE A 90 -30.41 6.14 -3.89
CA PHE A 90 -31.48 5.30 -3.37
C PHE A 90 -31.45 5.29 -1.84
N GLN A 91 -32.55 4.89 -1.25
CA GLN A 91 -32.68 4.72 0.19
C GLN A 91 -33.37 3.40 0.51
N ILE A 92 -33.15 2.91 1.72
CA ILE A 92 -33.88 1.75 2.23
C ILE A 92 -35.29 2.20 2.58
N ASN A 93 -36.31 1.53 2.04
CA ASN A 93 -37.72 1.78 2.35
C ASN A 93 -38.33 0.67 3.24
N ASN A 94 -37.53 -0.33 3.61
CA ASN A 94 -37.98 -1.47 4.40
C ASN A 94 -37.22 -1.56 5.73
N PRO A 95 -37.92 -1.51 6.89
CA PRO A 95 -37.28 -1.52 8.20
C PRO A 95 -36.57 -2.84 8.55
N GLN A 96 -36.78 -3.91 7.76
CA GLN A 96 -36.12 -5.21 7.95
C GLN A 96 -34.64 -5.21 7.54
N ILE A 97 -34.12 -4.14 6.94
CA ILE A 97 -32.71 -4.02 6.57
C ILE A 97 -32.03 -2.93 7.38
N ASN A 98 -30.94 -3.29 8.03
CA ASN A 98 -30.02 -2.34 8.63
C ASN A 98 -29.14 -1.69 7.54
N HIS A 99 -29.03 -0.36 7.57
CA HIS A 99 -28.26 0.41 6.59
C HIS A 99 -26.79 -0.04 6.50
N PHE A 100 -26.11 -0.23 7.63
CA PHE A 100 -24.72 -0.67 7.65
C PHE A 100 -24.57 -2.13 7.17
N TYR A 101 -25.58 -2.98 7.40
CA TYR A 101 -25.58 -4.32 6.84
C TYR A 101 -25.61 -4.30 5.30
N LEU A 102 -26.45 -3.44 4.72
CA LEU A 102 -26.52 -3.26 3.27
C LEU A 102 -25.20 -2.68 2.70
N ASP A 103 -24.58 -1.72 3.39
CA ASP A 103 -23.24 -1.23 3.05
C ASP A 103 -22.20 -2.36 3.02
N PHE A 104 -22.17 -3.21 4.07
CA PHE A 104 -21.27 -4.37 4.08
C PHE A 104 -21.61 -5.42 3.04
N PHE A 105 -22.87 -5.58 2.65
CA PHE A 105 -23.27 -6.44 1.55
C PHE A 105 -22.60 -6.01 0.24
N PHE A 106 -22.57 -4.72 -0.07
CA PHE A 106 -21.91 -4.21 -1.29
C PHE A 106 -20.38 -4.26 -1.25
N LYS A 107 -19.78 -4.33 -0.07
CA LYS A 107 -18.32 -4.50 0.11
C LYS A 107 -17.83 -5.94 -0.12
N LYS A 108 -18.73 -6.92 -0.26
CA LYS A 108 -18.35 -8.31 -0.54
C LYS A 108 -17.89 -8.45 -1.99
N THR A 109 -16.77 -9.14 -2.19
CA THR A 109 -16.26 -9.49 -3.54
C THR A 109 -17.28 -10.26 -4.38
N LEU A 110 -18.12 -11.09 -3.75
CA LEU A 110 -19.18 -11.80 -4.45
C LEU A 110 -20.21 -10.84 -5.06
N THR A 111 -20.54 -9.76 -4.37
CA THR A 111 -21.51 -8.76 -4.85
C THR A 111 -20.98 -8.03 -6.07
N ASP A 112 -19.69 -7.70 -6.12
CA ASP A 112 -19.06 -7.14 -7.33
C ASP A 112 -19.17 -8.09 -8.52
N LYS A 113 -18.95 -9.40 -8.31
CA LYS A 113 -19.11 -10.41 -9.37
C LYS A 113 -20.55 -10.47 -9.88
N ILE A 114 -21.54 -10.49 -8.98
CA ILE A 114 -22.96 -10.52 -9.34
C ILE A 114 -23.33 -9.28 -10.14
N VAL A 115 -22.93 -8.09 -9.67
CA VAL A 115 -23.19 -6.82 -10.37
C VAL A 115 -22.64 -6.84 -11.79
N ARG A 116 -21.43 -7.40 -12.01
CA ARG A 116 -20.86 -7.55 -13.35
C ARG A 116 -21.73 -8.41 -14.26
N TYR A 117 -22.21 -9.56 -13.79
CA TYR A 117 -23.09 -10.41 -14.61
C TYR A 117 -24.46 -9.77 -14.88
N SER A 118 -24.90 -8.84 -14.04
CA SER A 118 -26.15 -8.10 -14.21
C SER A 118 -26.01 -6.82 -15.05
N ALA A 119 -24.78 -6.38 -15.33
CA ALA A 119 -24.53 -5.27 -16.23
C ALA A 119 -24.61 -5.75 -17.69
N THR A 120 -25.38 -5.04 -18.50
CA THR A 120 -25.61 -5.39 -19.92
C THR A 120 -24.84 -4.44 -20.83
N GLY A 121 -24.26 -4.96 -21.92
CA GLY A 121 -23.86 -4.16 -23.08
C GLY A 121 -22.35 -3.93 -23.30
N GLY A 122 -21.65 -4.94 -23.81
CA GLY A 122 -20.36 -4.81 -24.54
C GLY A 122 -19.37 -3.77 -23.95
N VAL A 123 -19.02 -2.75 -24.73
CA VAL A 123 -17.99 -1.74 -24.39
C VAL A 123 -18.50 -0.64 -23.42
N ARG A 124 -19.82 -0.55 -23.18
CA ARG A 124 -20.46 0.42 -22.27
C ARG A 124 -21.39 -0.31 -21.31
N GLU A 125 -20.85 -1.24 -20.52
CA GLU A 125 -21.61 -1.91 -19.47
C GLU A 125 -22.14 -0.87 -18.48
N GLU A 126 -23.47 -0.74 -18.45
CA GLU A 126 -24.19 0.15 -17.56
C GLU A 126 -25.18 -0.66 -16.72
N LEU A 127 -25.11 -0.49 -15.40
CA LEU A 127 -26.02 -1.11 -14.45
C LEU A 127 -27.26 -0.21 -14.27
N SER A 128 -28.29 -0.48 -15.07
CA SER A 128 -29.57 0.22 -14.96
C SER A 128 -30.20 0.04 -13.58
N TRP A 129 -31.05 0.99 -13.16
CA TRP A 129 -31.81 0.87 -11.90
C TRP A 129 -32.64 -0.42 -11.83
N LYS A 130 -33.23 -0.82 -12.96
CA LYS A 130 -33.99 -2.07 -13.07
C LYS A 130 -33.10 -3.27 -12.74
N ASN A 131 -31.94 -3.39 -13.40
CA ASN A 131 -31.03 -4.51 -13.15
C ASN A 131 -30.41 -4.46 -11.75
N PHE A 132 -30.18 -3.26 -11.20
CA PHE A 132 -29.72 -3.08 -9.82
C PHE A 132 -30.75 -3.61 -8.81
N GLY A 133 -32.04 -3.35 -9.04
CA GLY A 133 -33.11 -3.89 -8.21
C GLY A 133 -33.24 -5.42 -8.28
N GLU A 134 -32.86 -6.03 -9.41
CA GLU A 134 -32.90 -7.50 -9.60
C GLU A 134 -31.73 -8.25 -8.91
N LEU A 135 -30.77 -7.53 -8.31
CA LEU A 135 -29.65 -8.17 -7.62
C LEU A 135 -30.15 -9.07 -6.48
N PRO A 136 -29.73 -10.34 -6.42
CA PRO A 136 -30.11 -11.24 -5.36
C PRO A 136 -29.48 -10.80 -4.03
N ILE A 137 -30.31 -10.68 -3.00
CA ILE A 137 -29.87 -10.37 -1.64
C ILE A 137 -30.43 -11.40 -0.66
N SER A 138 -29.59 -11.80 0.30
CA SER A 138 -30.02 -12.62 1.43
C SER A 138 -30.00 -11.79 2.71
N ILE A 139 -31.18 -11.66 3.31
CA ILE A 139 -31.41 -10.79 4.47
C ILE A 139 -31.66 -11.68 5.69
N PRO A 140 -30.68 -11.80 6.60
CA PRO A 140 -30.89 -12.49 7.86
C PRO A 140 -31.80 -11.63 8.78
N PRO A 141 -32.34 -12.20 9.87
CA PRO A 141 -33.10 -11.43 10.86
C PRO A 141 -32.29 -10.24 11.41
N LEU A 142 -32.98 -9.13 11.73
CA LEU A 142 -32.36 -7.87 12.15
C LEU A 142 -31.31 -8.03 13.27
N ASN A 143 -31.61 -8.81 14.30
CA ASN A 143 -30.68 -9.09 15.40
C ASN A 143 -29.34 -9.69 14.91
N LYS A 144 -29.37 -10.52 13.87
CA LYS A 144 -28.17 -11.11 13.27
C LYS A 144 -27.44 -10.08 12.40
N GLN A 145 -28.16 -9.22 11.69
CA GLN A 145 -27.56 -8.08 10.95
C GLN A 145 -26.79 -7.17 11.90
N GLU A 146 -27.39 -6.76 13.01
CA GLU A 146 -26.76 -5.90 14.02
C GLU A 146 -25.49 -6.52 14.63
N ARG A 147 -25.53 -7.83 14.92
CA ARG A 147 -24.34 -8.56 15.41
C ARG A 147 -23.22 -8.58 14.39
N ILE A 148 -23.53 -8.75 13.10
CA ILE A 148 -22.55 -8.70 12.02
C ILE A 148 -21.95 -7.29 11.93
N VAL A 149 -22.81 -6.27 11.93
CA VAL A 149 -22.41 -4.86 11.83
C VAL A 149 -21.48 -4.48 12.97
N LYS A 150 -21.87 -4.79 14.22
CA LYS A 150 -21.08 -4.50 15.41
C LYS A 150 -19.69 -5.13 15.35
N LYS A 151 -19.59 -6.41 14.95
CA LYS A 151 -18.30 -7.10 14.81
C LYS A 151 -17.42 -6.43 13.76
N TYR A 152 -17.97 -6.16 12.59
CA TYR A 152 -17.22 -5.56 11.50
C TYR A 152 -16.71 -4.16 11.87
N GLN A 153 -17.59 -3.30 12.36
CA GLN A 153 -17.23 -1.94 12.78
C GLN A 153 -16.17 -1.94 13.90
N THR A 154 -16.25 -2.88 14.85
CA THR A 154 -15.24 -3.01 15.91
C THR A 154 -13.86 -3.29 15.33
N VAL A 155 -13.77 -4.23 14.39
CA VAL A 155 -12.50 -4.59 13.74
C VAL A 155 -11.98 -3.44 12.89
N THR A 156 -12.82 -2.81 12.08
CA THR A 156 -12.42 -1.68 11.22
C THR A 156 -11.92 -0.50 12.06
N ARG A 157 -12.63 -0.14 13.13
CA ARG A 157 -12.20 0.91 14.07
C ARG A 157 -10.88 0.58 14.73
N TYR A 158 -10.65 -0.69 15.09
CA TYR A 158 -9.38 -1.12 15.66
C TYR A 158 -8.21 -0.99 14.66
N ILE A 159 -8.43 -1.35 13.39
CA ILE A 159 -7.43 -1.17 12.32
C ILE A 159 -7.10 0.32 12.12
N GLU A 160 -8.11 1.18 12.05
CA GLU A 160 -7.93 2.63 11.89
C GLU A 160 -7.16 3.23 13.07
N LEU A 161 -7.51 2.85 14.30
CA LEU A 161 -6.80 3.28 15.50
C LEU A 161 -5.32 2.87 15.46
N LYS A 162 -5.02 1.63 15.06
CA LYS A 162 -3.64 1.15 14.94
C LYS A 162 -2.85 1.90 13.86
N ARG A 163 -3.48 2.22 12.72
CA ARG A 163 -2.86 3.05 11.68
C ARG A 163 -2.51 4.45 12.20
N ARG A 164 -3.45 5.10 12.91
CA ARG A 164 -3.22 6.41 13.50
C ARG A 164 -2.11 6.41 14.55
N ILE A 165 -2.04 5.36 15.37
CA ILE A 165 -0.94 5.17 16.33
C ILE A 165 0.40 5.05 15.59
N ASN A 166 0.48 4.25 14.52
CA ASN A 166 1.71 4.14 13.73
C ASN A 166 2.13 5.48 13.12
N GLU A 167 1.20 6.26 12.56
CA GLU A 167 1.48 7.60 12.02
C GLU A 167 2.01 8.56 13.10
N LEU A 168 1.46 8.51 14.31
CA LEU A 168 1.93 9.32 15.42
C LEU A 168 3.32 8.89 15.89
N PHE A 169 3.61 7.58 15.91
CA PHE A 169 4.95 7.09 16.23
C PHE A 169 5.99 7.52 15.19
N GLU A 170 5.67 7.51 13.90
CA GLU A 170 6.57 8.04 12.86
C GLU A 170 6.89 9.52 13.11
N LYS A 171 5.87 10.35 13.37
CA LYS A 171 6.07 11.77 13.71
C LYS A 171 6.93 11.96 14.95
N GLN A 172 6.70 11.14 15.98
CA GLN A 172 7.47 11.19 17.22
C GLN A 172 8.93 10.78 16.99
N MET A 173 9.19 9.75 16.18
CA MET A 173 10.55 9.34 15.81
C MET A 173 11.29 10.46 15.08
N THR A 174 10.63 11.15 14.15
CA THR A 174 11.21 12.32 13.46
C THR A 174 11.54 13.45 14.44
N ALA A 175 10.63 13.77 15.37
CA ALA A 175 10.88 14.80 16.36
C ALA A 175 12.06 14.45 17.27
N TYR A 176 12.14 13.20 17.76
CA TYR A 176 13.29 12.73 18.54
C TYR A 176 14.59 12.79 17.75
N PHE A 177 14.57 12.46 16.46
CA PHE A 177 15.77 12.58 15.62
C PHE A 177 16.31 14.01 15.63
N HIS A 178 15.45 15.02 15.42
CA HIS A 178 15.86 16.43 15.45
C HIS A 178 16.38 16.86 16.83
N ILE A 179 15.71 16.46 17.91
CA ILE A 179 16.16 16.75 19.28
C ILE A 179 17.55 16.17 19.55
N LEU A 180 17.81 14.94 19.09
CA LEU A 180 19.05 14.22 19.37
C LEU A 180 20.21 14.60 18.45
N PHE A 181 19.95 15.06 17.22
CA PHE A 181 20.99 15.20 16.19
C PHE A 181 21.12 16.59 15.56
N ASP A 182 20.21 17.55 15.79
CA ASP A 182 20.33 18.89 15.18
C ASP A 182 21.22 19.84 16.00
N ASN A 183 21.21 19.75 17.33
CA ASN A 183 22.07 20.58 18.19
C ASN A 183 23.32 19.81 18.63
N LEU A 184 24.36 19.90 17.81
CA LEU A 184 25.63 19.20 18.00
C LEU A 184 26.71 20.09 18.65
N SER A 185 26.32 21.15 19.38
CA SER A 185 27.27 22.12 19.97
C SER A 185 28.28 21.48 20.93
N ASP A 186 27.87 20.43 21.66
CA ASP A 186 28.74 19.70 22.60
C ASP A 186 29.53 18.55 21.93
N TYR A 187 29.43 18.38 20.61
CA TYR A 187 30.01 17.24 19.89
C TYR A 187 31.34 17.63 19.24
N THR A 188 32.32 16.73 19.32
CA THR A 188 33.59 16.87 18.58
C THR A 188 33.40 16.49 17.11
N ILE A 189 33.71 17.40 16.20
CA ILE A 189 33.70 17.15 14.76
C ILE A 189 34.96 16.37 14.38
N LYS A 190 34.80 15.22 13.74
CA LYS A 190 35.87 14.37 13.21
C LYS A 190 35.63 14.02 11.76
N ASN A 191 36.70 13.79 10.99
CA ASN A 191 36.55 13.29 9.63
C ASN A 191 36.09 11.83 9.65
N PHE A 192 35.26 11.44 8.68
CA PHE A 192 34.71 10.09 8.60
C PHE A 192 35.80 8.99 8.61
N GLY A 193 36.91 9.23 7.90
CA GLY A 193 38.05 8.30 7.83
C GLY A 193 38.82 8.12 9.13
N GLU A 194 38.63 9.00 10.12
CA GLU A 194 39.20 8.84 11.47
C GLU A 194 38.40 7.84 12.30
N LEU A 195 37.12 7.61 11.95
CA LEU A 195 36.19 6.77 12.70
C LEU A 195 35.85 5.47 11.98
N PHE A 196 35.88 5.47 10.65
CA PHE A 196 35.40 4.37 9.85
C PHE A 196 36.30 4.05 8.66
N THR A 197 36.33 2.77 8.30
CA THR A 197 36.96 2.27 7.08
C THR A 197 35.91 1.81 6.07
N ILE A 198 36.12 2.19 4.82
CA ILE A 198 35.26 1.78 3.70
C ILE A 198 35.75 0.44 3.14
N ILE A 199 34.87 -0.55 3.15
CA ILE A 199 35.05 -1.86 2.53
C ILE A 199 34.37 -1.84 1.16
N ARG A 200 35.15 -1.96 0.08
CA ARG A 200 34.60 -1.95 -1.28
C ARG A 200 34.09 -3.33 -1.67
N GLY A 201 32.91 -3.35 -2.27
CA GLY A 201 32.39 -4.54 -2.94
C GLY A 201 33.12 -4.85 -4.25
N GLY A 202 32.95 -6.09 -4.72
CA GLY A 202 33.59 -6.59 -5.93
C GLY A 202 32.65 -7.48 -6.73
N ARG A 203 33.05 -7.81 -7.96
CA ARG A 203 32.27 -8.67 -8.85
C ARG A 203 33.22 -9.49 -9.72
N PRO A 204 33.13 -10.83 -9.73
CA PRO A 204 33.90 -11.62 -10.67
C PRO A 204 33.27 -11.54 -12.07
N PRO A 205 34.03 -11.86 -13.14
CA PRO A 205 33.51 -11.89 -14.51
C PRO A 205 32.28 -12.79 -14.64
N ARG A 206 31.29 -12.35 -15.41
CA ARG A 206 30.06 -13.11 -15.71
C ARG A 206 29.66 -12.91 -17.17
N GLY A 207 30.58 -13.16 -18.09
CA GLY A 207 30.39 -12.98 -19.52
C GLY A 207 29.93 -14.23 -20.27
N ASN A 208 30.05 -15.41 -19.66
CA ASN A 208 29.61 -16.68 -20.26
C ASN A 208 29.25 -17.73 -19.18
N LEU A 209 28.65 -18.84 -19.61
CA LEU A 209 28.15 -19.90 -18.73
C LEU A 209 29.28 -20.59 -17.93
N GLU A 210 30.47 -20.72 -18.51
CA GLU A 210 31.66 -21.28 -17.85
C GLU A 210 32.07 -20.39 -16.65
N GLN A 211 32.16 -19.08 -16.85
CA GLN A 211 32.46 -18.11 -15.78
C GLN A 211 31.37 -18.10 -14.71
N GLU A 212 30.10 -18.20 -15.12
CA GLU A 212 28.98 -18.26 -14.18
C GLU A 212 29.07 -19.47 -13.26
N LYS A 213 29.29 -20.67 -13.83
CA LYS A 213 29.46 -21.91 -13.05
C LYS A 213 30.73 -21.92 -12.21
N LYS A 214 31.81 -21.30 -12.70
CA LYS A 214 33.10 -21.26 -12.00
C LYS A 214 33.06 -20.35 -10.77
N TYR A 215 32.42 -19.19 -10.86
CA TYR A 215 32.54 -18.13 -9.86
C TYR A 215 31.31 -17.99 -8.95
N PHE A 216 30.13 -18.43 -9.37
CA PHE A 216 28.88 -18.26 -8.63
C PHE A 216 28.29 -19.62 -8.24
N CYS A 217 27.67 -19.68 -7.07
CA CYS A 217 26.91 -20.83 -6.62
C CYS A 217 25.70 -20.38 -5.77
N LYS A 218 24.74 -21.28 -5.56
CA LYS A 218 23.56 -21.00 -4.74
C LYS A 218 23.68 -21.50 -3.31
N GLU A 219 24.48 -22.55 -3.09
CA GLU A 219 24.61 -23.20 -1.79
C GLU A 219 26.09 -23.42 -1.44
N ARG A 220 26.39 -23.45 -0.13
CA ARG A 220 27.74 -23.70 0.44
C ARG A 220 28.86 -22.77 -0.06
N GLY A 221 28.49 -21.60 -0.61
CA GLY A 221 29.41 -20.55 -1.03
C GLY A 221 29.57 -19.43 0.01
N ILE A 222 30.36 -18.43 -0.35
CA ILE A 222 30.52 -17.19 0.43
C ILE A 222 29.37 -16.24 0.03
N PRO A 223 28.50 -15.81 0.96
CA PRO A 223 27.34 -14.97 0.63
C PRO A 223 27.75 -13.71 -0.14
N TRP A 224 27.02 -13.35 -1.19
CA TRP A 224 27.34 -12.21 -2.05
C TRP A 224 26.13 -11.31 -2.29
N LEU A 225 26.14 -10.16 -1.62
CA LEU A 225 25.02 -9.25 -1.53
C LEU A 225 24.83 -8.43 -2.80
N GLN A 226 23.59 -8.36 -3.24
CA GLN A 226 23.13 -7.61 -4.39
C GLN A 226 21.94 -6.71 -4.02
N VAL A 227 21.71 -5.65 -4.81
CA VAL A 227 20.61 -4.70 -4.57
C VAL A 227 19.24 -5.40 -4.54
N ARG A 228 19.07 -6.50 -5.29
CA ARG A 228 17.83 -7.30 -5.31
C ARG A 228 17.51 -8.01 -3.99
N ASP A 229 18.53 -8.29 -3.18
CA ASP A 229 18.37 -9.00 -1.90
C ASP A 229 17.70 -8.10 -0.84
N ILE A 230 17.89 -6.79 -0.96
CA ILE A 230 17.45 -5.78 0.01
C ILE A 230 16.34 -4.86 -0.53
N SER A 231 16.05 -4.91 -1.83
CA SER A 231 15.03 -4.06 -2.45
C SER A 231 13.60 -4.54 -2.18
N LYS A 232 13.42 -5.83 -1.84
CA LYS A 232 12.09 -6.45 -1.69
C LYS A 232 11.49 -6.31 -0.30
N LYS A 233 12.29 -5.94 0.71
CA LYS A 233 11.86 -5.99 2.11
C LYS A 233 12.36 -4.75 2.83
N GLY A 234 11.45 -4.01 3.47
CA GLY A 234 11.77 -2.82 4.29
C GLY A 234 12.56 -3.12 5.57
N PHE A 235 13.38 -4.19 5.59
CA PHE A 235 14.22 -4.53 6.71
C PHE A 235 15.51 -3.73 6.65
N LYS A 236 15.91 -3.20 7.81
CA LYS A 236 17.21 -2.54 8.00
C LYS A 236 18.35 -3.53 8.23
N PHE A 237 18.07 -4.84 8.32
CA PHE A 237 19.06 -5.88 8.61
C PHE A 237 19.28 -6.78 7.39
N VAL A 238 20.55 -7.12 7.14
CA VAL A 238 20.96 -8.08 6.11
C VAL A 238 21.56 -9.29 6.79
N ASP A 239 20.96 -10.46 6.57
CA ASP A 239 21.39 -11.74 7.14
C ASP A 239 21.68 -12.80 6.08
N LYS A 240 21.15 -12.63 4.86
CA LYS A 240 21.23 -13.60 3.77
C LYS A 240 21.30 -12.95 2.39
N THR A 241 21.77 -13.72 1.42
CA THR A 241 21.88 -13.35 0.01
C THR A 241 21.25 -14.44 -0.86
N GLU A 242 20.65 -14.09 -2.00
CA GLU A 242 20.09 -15.08 -2.94
C GLU A 242 21.19 -15.85 -3.70
N GLU A 243 22.37 -15.26 -3.85
CA GLU A 243 23.53 -15.81 -4.58
C GLU A 243 24.78 -15.79 -3.68
N SER A 244 25.71 -16.70 -3.95
CA SER A 244 27.00 -16.79 -3.26
C SER A 244 28.15 -16.91 -4.27
N LEU A 245 29.35 -16.55 -3.84
CA LEU A 245 30.58 -16.78 -4.61
C LEU A 245 31.20 -18.12 -4.22
N THR A 246 31.76 -18.82 -5.20
CA THR A 246 32.70 -19.91 -4.93
C THR A 246 34.01 -19.33 -4.35
N LYS A 247 34.88 -20.18 -3.77
CA LYS A 247 36.21 -19.74 -3.30
C LYS A 247 37.01 -19.05 -4.41
N GLU A 248 36.91 -19.59 -5.62
CA GLU A 248 37.56 -19.05 -6.81
C GLU A 248 36.91 -17.73 -7.25
N GLY A 249 35.58 -17.65 -7.22
CA GLY A 249 34.84 -16.41 -7.48
C GLY A 249 35.22 -15.30 -6.52
N PHE A 250 35.33 -15.60 -5.23
CA PHE A 250 35.76 -14.66 -4.20
C PHE A 250 37.16 -14.09 -4.47
N ARG A 251 38.14 -14.96 -4.76
CA ARG A 251 39.51 -14.54 -5.11
C ARG A 251 39.53 -13.69 -6.37
N ARG A 252 38.76 -14.08 -7.39
CA ARG A 252 38.72 -13.38 -8.68
C ARG A 252 38.01 -12.03 -8.60
N ALA A 253 37.00 -11.90 -7.74
CA ALA A 253 36.19 -10.71 -7.60
C ALA A 253 36.89 -9.56 -6.85
N ASN A 254 38.02 -9.84 -6.18
CA ASN A 254 38.68 -8.92 -5.25
C ASN A 254 37.69 -8.36 -4.20
N CYS A 255 36.76 -9.21 -3.75
CA CYS A 255 35.78 -8.86 -2.71
C CYS A 255 36.43 -8.92 -1.33
N HIS A 256 35.89 -8.13 -0.41
CA HIS A 256 36.24 -8.19 1.00
C HIS A 256 35.03 -8.66 1.81
N VAL A 257 35.29 -9.37 2.90
CA VAL A 257 34.24 -9.76 3.85
C VAL A 257 33.85 -8.55 4.70
N VAL A 258 32.55 -8.37 4.85
CA VAL A 258 31.92 -7.44 5.78
C VAL A 258 31.41 -8.25 6.97
N SER A 259 31.74 -7.80 8.17
CA SER A 259 31.45 -8.56 9.39
C SER A 259 30.10 -8.17 9.98
N PRO A 260 29.52 -9.02 10.85
CA PRO A 260 28.35 -8.64 11.62
C PRO A 260 28.57 -7.30 12.33
N LYS A 261 27.50 -6.49 12.40
CA LYS A 261 27.45 -5.11 12.95
C LYS A 261 28.08 -4.01 12.07
N ASP A 262 28.87 -4.35 11.06
CA ASP A 262 29.27 -3.36 10.05
C ASP A 262 28.01 -2.84 9.31
N LEU A 263 28.07 -1.61 8.82
CA LEU A 263 26.97 -1.04 8.04
C LEU A 263 27.20 -1.29 6.54
N ILE A 264 26.12 -1.42 5.79
CA ILE A 264 26.11 -1.57 4.34
C ILE A 264 25.41 -0.36 3.74
N PHE A 265 26.12 0.38 2.89
CA PHE A 265 25.66 1.59 2.24
C PHE A 265 25.53 1.39 0.72
N ILE A 266 24.38 1.78 0.16
CA ILE A 266 24.17 1.78 -1.29
C ILE A 266 24.74 3.07 -1.90
N HIS A 267 25.89 2.97 -2.55
CA HIS A 267 26.54 4.12 -3.19
C HIS A 267 26.27 4.22 -4.70
N ASN A 268 25.73 3.16 -5.32
CA ASN A 268 25.44 3.15 -6.75
C ASN A 268 24.20 2.30 -7.04
N ALA A 269 23.04 2.94 -7.26
CA ALA A 269 21.78 2.30 -7.64
C ALA A 269 20.80 3.33 -8.23
N SER A 270 19.55 2.94 -8.49
CA SER A 270 18.48 3.88 -8.84
C SER A 270 18.30 4.95 -7.76
N SER A 271 17.77 6.12 -8.15
CA SER A 271 17.54 7.25 -7.22
C SER A 271 16.70 6.88 -6.00
N SER A 272 15.82 5.87 -6.12
CA SER A 272 14.99 5.35 -5.02
C SER A 272 15.72 4.43 -4.03
N GLN A 273 16.94 3.98 -4.35
CA GLN A 273 17.74 3.05 -3.54
C GLN A 273 19.06 3.67 -3.06
N LEU A 274 19.61 4.61 -3.82
CA LEU A 274 20.84 5.32 -3.46
C LEU A 274 20.75 5.92 -2.05
N GLY A 275 21.82 5.82 -1.27
CA GLY A 275 21.92 6.41 0.06
C GLY A 275 21.36 5.56 1.20
N LYS A 276 20.71 4.42 0.91
CA LYS A 276 20.17 3.55 1.96
C LYS A 276 21.29 2.85 2.75
N ILE A 277 21.10 2.78 4.06
CA ILE A 277 21.98 2.11 5.02
C ILE A 277 21.27 0.92 5.64
N TYR A 278 22.00 -0.18 5.78
CA TYR A 278 21.57 -1.42 6.42
C TYR A 278 22.61 -1.89 7.43
N VAL A 279 22.18 -2.65 8.43
CA VAL A 279 23.03 -3.29 9.45
C VAL A 279 23.29 -4.73 9.02
N ASN A 280 24.56 -5.09 8.89
CA ASN A 280 24.94 -6.45 8.58
C ASN A 280 24.81 -7.36 9.81
N SER A 281 24.23 -8.54 9.65
CA SER A 281 23.98 -9.51 10.74
C SER A 281 24.78 -10.81 10.58
N SER A 282 25.46 -11.01 9.46
CA SER A 282 26.22 -12.22 9.14
C SER A 282 27.54 -11.88 8.42
N GLU A 283 28.44 -12.84 8.28
CA GLU A 283 29.61 -12.63 7.42
C GLU A 283 29.20 -12.76 5.96
N LEU A 284 29.42 -11.70 5.17
CA LEU A 284 29.07 -11.68 3.76
C LEU A 284 30.06 -10.86 2.93
N THR A 285 30.00 -11.05 1.62
CA THR A 285 30.65 -10.18 0.63
C THR A 285 29.57 -9.40 -0.11
N MET A 286 29.94 -8.34 -0.81
CA MET A 286 28.98 -7.45 -1.47
C MET A 286 29.43 -7.12 -2.88
N ASN A 287 28.47 -6.87 -3.75
CA ASN A 287 28.74 -6.43 -5.11
C ASN A 287 29.22 -4.97 -5.15
N THR A 288 29.62 -4.51 -6.34
CA THR A 288 30.15 -3.16 -6.58
C THR A 288 29.14 -2.02 -6.38
N ASN A 289 27.87 -2.31 -6.03
CA ASN A 289 26.88 -1.27 -5.72
C ASN A 289 26.94 -0.82 -4.26
N PHE A 290 27.70 -1.53 -3.42
CA PHE A 290 27.77 -1.31 -1.98
C PHE A 290 29.13 -0.88 -1.48
N TRP A 291 29.10 -0.12 -0.39
CA TRP A 291 30.22 0.08 0.52
C TRP A 291 29.87 -0.51 1.89
N GLY A 292 30.77 -1.31 2.45
CA GLY A 292 30.75 -1.64 3.87
C GLY A 292 31.40 -0.51 4.66
N ILE A 293 30.83 -0.17 5.81
CA ILE A 293 31.35 0.83 6.74
C ILE A 293 31.65 0.10 8.04
N SER A 294 32.93 -0.02 8.36
CA SER A 294 33.39 -0.67 9.58
C SER A 294 34.05 0.34 10.51
N ASN A 295 33.76 0.25 11.81
CA ASN A 295 34.46 1.03 12.83
C ASN A 295 35.77 0.38 13.28
N ASN A 296 36.16 -0.77 12.69
CA ASN A 296 37.44 -1.41 12.95
C ASN A 296 38.54 -0.78 12.07
N LEU A 297 39.21 0.23 12.62
CA LEU A 297 40.27 1.01 11.95
C LEU A 297 41.53 0.20 11.61
N ALA A 298 41.72 -0.98 12.20
CA ALA A 298 42.84 -1.87 11.89
C ALA A 298 42.67 -2.58 10.53
N ARG A 299 41.46 -2.59 9.96
CA ARG A 299 41.16 -3.19 8.66
C ARG A 299 41.56 -2.28 7.49
N ARG A 300 42.81 -1.83 7.42
CA ARG A 300 43.32 -1.23 6.17
C ARG A 300 43.43 -2.34 5.11
N GLY A 301 42.41 -2.44 4.27
CA GLY A 301 42.21 -3.59 3.38
C GLY A 301 41.56 -4.73 4.17
N GLY A 302 40.35 -5.11 3.79
CA GLY A 302 39.57 -6.13 4.50
C GLY A 302 40.37 -7.43 4.69
N ILE A 303 40.03 -8.17 5.74
CA ILE A 303 40.69 -9.42 6.12
C ILE A 303 40.82 -10.32 4.89
N LYS A 304 42.05 -10.45 4.36
CA LYS A 304 42.40 -11.61 3.53
C LYS A 304 42.32 -12.78 4.47
N ILE A 305 41.29 -13.62 4.31
CA ILE A 305 41.25 -14.92 4.93
C ILE A 305 42.45 -15.70 4.38
N ILE A 306 43.56 -15.69 5.11
CA ILE A 306 44.63 -16.64 4.93
C ILE A 306 44.11 -17.91 5.60
N SER A 307 43.66 -18.88 4.82
CA SER A 307 43.41 -20.22 5.34
C SER A 307 44.76 -20.86 5.73
N PRO A 308 44.80 -21.66 6.81
CA PRO A 308 45.97 -22.49 7.14
C PRO A 308 46.31 -23.47 6.03
#